data_AF-A0A8F1SBG4-F1
#
_entry.id   AF-A0A8F1SBG4-F1
#
_cell.length_a   1.000
_cell.length_b   1.000
_cell.length_c   1.000
_cell.angle_alpha   90.00
_cell.angle_beta   90.00
_cell.angle_gamma   90.00
#
_symmetry.space_group_name_H-M   'P 1'
#
loop_
_entity.id
_entity.type
_entity.pdbx_description
1 polymer ?
#
loop_
_entity_poly.entity_id
_entity_poly.type
_entity_poly.pdbx_seq_one_letter_code
_entity_poly.pdbx_strand_id
1 'polypeptide(L)'
;MSIGGIQKLSLVDYPGHVAAALFLSGCNMRCGYCHNPELVLPERLAPSIPVDEVMIFLKSRVGRLDGVVISGGEPTVNEDLPVLCRMIKGLGFDVKLDTNGTHPDIVRGMVEEGTIDFIAMDVKGPLEKYVEIAAGPIDLVAIKANVRLMIDSGIGHEFRTTIVRDRQPGG
;
A
#
# COMPACT_ATOMS: atom_id res chain seq x y z
N MET A 1 5.71 -12.21 -6.35
CA MET A 1 4.85 -11.00 -6.29
C MET A 1 4.14 -10.73 -7.62
N SER A 2 2.91 -10.17 -7.59
CA SER A 2 2.16 -9.71 -8.78
C SER A 2 1.96 -8.19 -8.76
N ILE A 3 2.36 -7.50 -9.83
CA ILE A 3 2.21 -6.05 -9.99
C ILE A 3 1.09 -5.80 -10.98
N GLY A 4 -0.09 -5.41 -10.49
CA GLY A 4 -1.29 -5.21 -11.32
C GLY A 4 -1.34 -3.86 -12.04
N GLY A 5 -0.48 -2.90 -11.69
CA GLY A 5 -0.44 -1.61 -12.37
C GLY A 5 0.73 -0.73 -12.00
N ILE A 6 0.98 0.26 -12.87
CA ILE A 6 1.97 1.31 -12.63
C ILE A 6 1.43 2.66 -13.11
N GLN A 7 1.39 3.62 -12.19
CA GLN A 7 1.25 5.03 -12.54
C GLN A 7 2.65 5.63 -12.63
N LYS A 8 3.08 5.93 -13.87
CA LYS A 8 4.46 6.36 -14.17
C LYS A 8 4.82 7.73 -13.60
N LEU A 9 3.83 8.53 -13.21
CA LEU A 9 4.00 9.86 -12.63
C LEU A 9 2.78 10.21 -11.76
N SER A 10 3.05 10.63 -10.53
CA SER A 10 2.11 11.21 -9.58
C SER A 10 2.78 12.37 -8.86
N LEU A 11 1.98 13.40 -8.60
CA LEU A 11 2.37 14.58 -7.83
C LEU A 11 1.60 14.70 -6.51
N VAL A 12 0.73 13.72 -6.23
CA VAL A 12 -0.23 13.78 -5.12
C VAL A 12 -0.13 12.58 -4.18
N ASP A 13 0.37 11.44 -4.68
CA ASP A 13 0.38 10.20 -3.90
C ASP A 13 1.54 10.13 -2.90
N TYR A 14 2.58 10.96 -3.05
CA TYR A 14 3.68 11.06 -2.10
C TYR A 14 3.88 12.54 -1.71
N PRO A 15 3.53 12.95 -0.48
CA PRO A 15 3.69 14.31 -0.01
C PRO A 15 5.10 14.87 -0.27
N GLY A 16 5.18 15.97 -1.03
CA GLY A 16 6.43 16.66 -1.34
C GLY A 16 7.31 16.00 -2.40
N HIS A 17 6.85 14.93 -3.07
CA HIS A 17 7.66 14.15 -4.01
C HIS A 17 6.99 14.05 -5.38
N VAL A 18 7.80 14.08 -6.43
CA VAL A 18 7.44 13.61 -7.77
C VAL A 18 7.66 12.11 -7.81
N ALA A 19 6.59 11.32 -7.79
CA ALA A 19 6.69 9.87 -7.59
C ALA A 19 6.10 9.06 -8.74
N ALA A 20 6.48 7.79 -8.83
CA ALA A 20 5.64 6.77 -9.48
C ALA A 20 4.84 6.01 -8.43
N ALA A 21 3.70 5.41 -8.81
CA ALA A 21 2.98 4.49 -7.94
C ALA A 21 2.91 3.09 -8.56
N LEU A 22 3.26 2.08 -7.78
CA LEU A 22 3.16 0.66 -8.11
C LEU A 22 1.97 0.08 -7.36
N PHE A 23 1.09 -0.60 -8.08
CA PHE A 23 -0.10 -1.22 -7.52
C PHE A 23 0.07 -2.74 -7.51
N LEU A 24 0.25 -3.31 -6.31
CA LEU A 24 0.38 -4.74 -6.11
C LEU A 24 -1.01 -5.42 -6.09
N SER A 25 -1.08 -6.60 -6.69
CA SER A 25 -2.27 -7.43 -6.67
C SER A 25 -2.35 -8.25 -5.39
N GLY A 26 -3.57 -8.56 -4.96
CA GLY A 26 -3.87 -9.27 -3.72
C GLY A 26 -4.28 -8.33 -2.60
N CYS A 27 -5.32 -8.69 -1.85
CA CYS A 27 -5.74 -8.00 -0.63
C CYS A 27 -6.43 -9.00 0.30
N ASN A 28 -6.22 -8.84 1.61
CA ASN A 28 -6.88 -9.61 2.65
C ASN A 28 -8.24 -9.03 3.10
N MET A 29 -8.70 -7.94 2.46
CA MET A 29 -10.03 -7.35 2.69
C MET A 29 -10.89 -7.39 1.41
N ARG A 30 -12.20 -7.23 1.56
CA ARG A 30 -13.19 -7.12 0.47
C ARG A 30 -14.12 -5.91 0.70
N CYS A 31 -13.51 -4.75 0.93
CA CYS A 31 -14.26 -3.52 1.23
C CYS A 31 -15.32 -3.24 0.16
N GLY A 32 -16.56 -2.98 0.59
CA GLY A 32 -17.69 -2.70 -0.32
C GLY A 32 -17.51 -1.43 -1.18
N TYR A 33 -16.53 -0.59 -0.83
CA TYR A 33 -16.13 0.62 -1.55
C TYR A 33 -14.76 0.51 -2.22
N CYS A 34 -14.22 -0.69 -2.42
CA CYS A 34 -12.89 -0.86 -3.02
C CYS A 34 -12.77 -0.11 -4.35
N HIS A 35 -11.78 0.79 -4.47
CA HIS A 35 -11.54 1.57 -5.69
C HIS A 35 -10.80 0.76 -6.76
N ASN A 36 -10.05 -0.28 -6.36
CA ASN A 36 -9.20 -1.08 -7.25
C ASN A 36 -9.58 -2.57 -7.24
N PRO A 37 -10.85 -2.95 -7.52
CA PRO A 37 -11.29 -4.34 -7.53
C PRO A 37 -10.54 -5.22 -8.54
N GLU A 38 -9.98 -4.65 -9.61
CA GLU A 38 -9.10 -5.31 -10.59
C GLU A 38 -7.76 -5.79 -10.02
N LEU A 39 -7.41 -5.39 -8.80
CA LEU A 39 -6.23 -5.90 -8.09
C LEU A 39 -6.57 -7.05 -7.13
N VAL A 40 -7.85 -7.32 -6.88
CA VAL A 40 -8.29 -8.15 -5.75
C VAL A 40 -9.24 -9.28 -6.16
N LEU A 41 -10.16 -9.02 -7.09
CA LEU A 41 -11.18 -9.98 -7.50
C LEU A 41 -10.64 -10.89 -8.59
N PRO A 42 -10.58 -12.23 -8.41
CA PRO A 42 -10.00 -13.17 -9.37
C PRO A 42 -10.48 -12.99 -10.80
N GLU A 43 -11.78 -12.70 -10.98
CA GLU A 43 -12.43 -12.50 -12.27
C GLU A 43 -12.11 -11.16 -12.94
N ARG A 44 -11.45 -10.25 -12.23
CA ARG A 44 -11.05 -8.91 -12.72
C ARG A 44 -9.54 -8.70 -12.70
N LEU A 45 -8.75 -9.70 -12.29
CA LEU A 45 -7.30 -9.55 -12.13
C LEU A 45 -6.65 -9.13 -13.45
N ALA A 46 -5.98 -7.98 -13.42
CA ALA A 46 -5.16 -7.53 -14.53
C ALA A 46 -3.90 -8.43 -14.68
N PRO A 47 -3.36 -8.59 -15.90
CA PRO A 47 -2.07 -9.25 -16.11
C PRO A 47 -0.98 -8.60 -15.27
N SER A 48 -0.13 -9.41 -14.64
CA SER A 48 1.00 -8.90 -13.87
C SER A 48 2.06 -8.30 -14.79
N ILE A 49 2.56 -7.13 -14.41
CA ILE A 49 3.76 -6.53 -14.99
C ILE A 49 4.99 -7.25 -14.39
N PRO A 50 5.96 -7.70 -15.20
CA PRO A 50 7.20 -8.27 -14.69
C PRO A 50 8.00 -7.26 -13.85
N VAL A 51 8.59 -7.73 -12.75
CA VAL A 51 9.44 -6.89 -11.88
C VAL A 51 10.58 -6.26 -12.68
N ASP A 52 11.22 -7.00 -13.58
CA ASP A 52 12.32 -6.50 -14.41
C ASP A 52 11.89 -5.30 -15.28
N GLU A 53 10.68 -5.31 -15.84
CA GLU A 53 10.15 -4.18 -16.61
C GLU A 53 9.94 -2.95 -15.73
N VAL A 54 9.44 -3.14 -14.50
CA VAL A 54 9.31 -2.07 -13.51
C VAL A 54 10.69 -1.51 -13.15
N MET A 55 11.68 -2.36 -12.92
CA MET A 55 13.04 -1.92 -12.57
C MET A 55 13.72 -1.19 -13.73
N ILE A 56 13.54 -1.63 -14.98
CA ILE A 56 14.01 -0.92 -16.18
C ILE A 56 13.38 0.47 -16.25
N PHE A 57 12.06 0.56 -16.03
CA PHE A 57 11.36 1.84 -15.97
C PHE A 57 11.94 2.74 -14.87
N LEU A 58 12.03 2.27 -13.63
CA LEU A 58 12.53 3.07 -12.50
C LEU A 58 13.97 3.54 -12.73
N LYS A 59 14.84 2.67 -13.27
CA LYS A 59 16.21 3.05 -13.63
C LYS A 59 16.25 4.18 -14.67
N SER A 60 15.32 4.21 -15.62
CA SER A 60 15.20 5.31 -16.60
C SER A 60 14.72 6.65 -16.00
N ARG A 61 14.30 6.63 -14.72
CA ARG A 61 13.73 7.77 -13.99
C ARG A 61 14.61 8.31 -12.88
N VAL A 62 15.78 7.72 -12.65
CA VAL A 62 16.76 8.25 -11.69
C VAL A 62 17.08 9.70 -12.02
N GLY A 63 17.01 10.58 -11.03
CA GLY A 63 17.19 12.03 -11.18
C GLY A 63 15.97 12.78 -11.77
N ARG A 64 14.84 12.09 -12.00
CA ARG A 64 13.59 12.68 -12.50
C ARG A 64 12.38 12.43 -11.60
N LEU A 65 12.38 11.30 -10.90
CA LEU A 65 11.44 11.00 -9.82
C LEU A 65 12.22 11.03 -8.51
N ASP A 66 11.54 11.47 -7.45
CA ASP A 66 12.09 11.52 -6.09
C ASP A 66 11.79 10.21 -5.36
N GLY A 67 10.64 9.59 -5.63
CA GLY A 67 10.20 8.41 -4.90
C GLY A 67 9.26 7.47 -5.65
N VAL A 68 8.93 6.36 -4.97
CA VAL A 68 7.98 5.35 -5.45
C VAL A 68 6.99 5.03 -4.34
N VAL A 69 5.70 5.14 -4.65
CA VAL A 69 4.61 4.69 -3.79
C VAL A 69 4.32 3.23 -4.09
N ILE A 70 4.34 2.38 -3.06
CA ILE A 70 3.88 0.99 -3.12
C ILE A 70 2.49 0.94 -2.52
N SER A 71 1.50 0.69 -3.36
CA SER A 71 0.09 0.60 -3.01
C SER A 71 -0.53 -0.62 -3.70
N GLY A 72 -1.85 -0.65 -3.86
CA GLY A 72 -2.57 -1.69 -4.58
C GLY A 72 -3.75 -2.22 -3.78
N GLY A 73 -3.91 -3.54 -3.77
CA GLY A 73 -4.84 -4.20 -2.85
C GLY A 73 -4.37 -4.01 -1.40
N GLU A 74 -3.54 -4.93 -0.90
CA GLU A 74 -2.77 -4.76 0.33
C GLU A 74 -1.33 -5.20 0.08
N PRO A 75 -0.36 -4.27 -0.05
CA PRO A 75 1.02 -4.63 -0.36
C PRO A 75 1.62 -5.65 0.59
N THR A 76 1.32 -5.53 1.89
CA THR A 76 1.92 -6.37 2.94
C THR A 76 1.46 -7.84 2.89
N VAL A 77 0.47 -8.20 2.08
CA VAL A 77 0.16 -9.63 1.84
C VAL A 77 1.19 -10.33 0.94
N ASN A 78 2.11 -9.57 0.31
CA ASN A 78 3.14 -10.11 -0.56
C ASN A 78 4.45 -10.28 0.22
N GLU A 79 4.89 -11.53 0.43
CA GLU A 79 6.13 -11.85 1.17
C GLU A 79 7.39 -11.24 0.54
N ASP A 80 7.40 -11.08 -0.79
CA ASP A 80 8.52 -10.50 -1.53
C ASP A 80 8.58 -8.95 -1.43
N LEU A 81 7.63 -8.30 -0.76
CA LEU A 81 7.54 -6.82 -0.68
C LEU A 81 8.85 -6.17 -0.21
N PRO A 82 9.52 -6.66 0.87
CA PRO A 82 10.79 -6.08 1.31
C PRO A 82 11.89 -6.16 0.25
N VAL A 83 11.91 -7.24 -0.56
CA VAL A 83 12.88 -7.40 -1.65
C VAL A 83 12.70 -6.30 -2.70
N LEU A 84 11.45 -6.06 -3.12
CA LEU A 84 11.16 -4.99 -4.08
C LEU A 84 11.57 -3.62 -3.52
N CYS A 85 11.24 -3.33 -2.26
CA CYS A 85 11.56 -2.03 -1.66
C CYS A 85 13.08 -1.82 -1.54
N ARG A 86 13.85 -2.85 -1.16
CA ARG A 86 15.33 -2.81 -1.22
C ARG A 86 15.85 -2.47 -2.61
N MET A 87 15.31 -3.11 -3.64
CA MET A 87 15.73 -2.87 -5.02
C MET A 87 15.46 -1.43 -5.46
N ILE A 88 14.31 -0.87 -5.04
CA ILE A 88 13.93 0.52 -5.33
C ILE A 88 14.83 1.51 -4.56
N LYS A 89 15.05 1.30 -3.26
CA LYS A 89 16.00 2.08 -2.46
C LYS A 89 17.41 2.03 -3.04
N GLY A 90 17.83 0.88 -3.58
CA GLY A 90 19.12 0.71 -4.24
C GLY A 90 19.31 1.57 -5.51
N LEU A 91 18.23 2.07 -6.10
CA LEU A 91 18.28 3.05 -7.20
C LEU A 91 18.31 4.51 -6.71
N GLY A 92 18.20 4.75 -5.40
CA GLY A 92 18.23 6.08 -4.77
C GLY A 92 16.86 6.76 -4.67
N PHE A 93 15.75 6.04 -4.85
CA PHE A 93 14.41 6.58 -4.62
C PHE A 93 14.00 6.46 -3.16
N ASP A 94 13.19 7.40 -2.68
CA ASP A 94 12.45 7.21 -1.44
C ASP A 94 11.21 6.34 -1.66
N VAL A 95 10.82 5.56 -0.66
CA VAL A 95 9.73 4.59 -0.76
C VAL A 95 8.62 4.95 0.21
N LYS A 96 7.41 5.15 -0.33
CA LYS A 96 6.18 5.30 0.44
C LYS A 96 5.39 4.00 0.41
N LEU A 97 4.96 3.51 1.57
CA LEU A 97 4.08 2.35 1.68
C LEU A 97 2.65 2.78 1.99
N ASP A 98 1.69 2.33 1.17
CA ASP A 98 0.26 2.46 1.42
C ASP A 98 -0.30 1.11 1.91
N THR A 99 -0.88 1.05 3.11
CA THR A 99 -1.38 -0.20 3.72
C THR A 99 -2.73 -0.02 4.41
N ASN A 100 -3.48 -1.11 4.56
CA ASN A 100 -4.67 -1.23 5.40
C ASN A 100 -4.34 -1.54 6.87
N GLY A 101 -3.05 -1.77 7.18
CA GLY A 101 -2.51 -1.89 8.52
C GLY A 101 -2.52 -3.29 9.13
N THR A 102 -2.92 -4.32 8.40
CA THR A 102 -3.12 -5.68 8.96
C THR A 102 -1.86 -6.47 9.29
N HIS A 103 -0.69 -6.10 8.74
CA HIS A 103 0.58 -6.81 8.99
C HIS A 103 1.65 -5.88 9.62
N PRO A 104 1.52 -5.52 10.91
CA PRO A 104 2.47 -4.64 11.58
C PRO A 104 3.89 -5.17 11.61
N ASP A 105 4.10 -6.48 11.65
CA ASP A 105 5.45 -7.07 11.73
C ASP A 105 6.24 -6.87 10.44
N ILE A 106 5.59 -6.93 9.28
CA ILE A 106 6.20 -6.64 7.98
C ILE A 106 6.58 -5.15 7.93
N VAL A 107 5.66 -4.27 8.31
CA VAL A 107 5.92 -2.82 8.36
C VAL A 107 7.08 -2.52 9.30
N ARG A 108 7.11 -3.13 10.49
CA ARG A 108 8.18 -2.94 11.47
C ARG A 108 9.54 -3.33 10.89
N GLY A 109 9.63 -4.52 10.30
CA GLY A 109 10.87 -4.99 9.68
C GLY A 109 11.35 -4.03 8.58
N MET A 110 10.43 -3.52 7.77
CA MET A 110 10.76 -2.56 6.70
C MET A 110 11.23 -1.20 7.23
N VAL A 111 10.62 -0.70 8.31
CA VAL A 111 11.07 0.52 9.01
C VAL A 111 12.45 0.32 9.62
N GLU A 112 12.65 -0.76 10.37
CA GLU A 112 13.93 -1.08 11.04
C GLU A 112 15.07 -1.28 10.02
N GLU A 113 14.77 -1.87 8.86
CA GLU A 113 15.70 -2.04 7.75
C GLU A 113 15.95 -0.73 6.97
N GLY A 114 15.11 0.29 7.14
CA GLY A 114 15.19 1.55 6.38
C GLY A 114 14.80 1.38 4.90
N THR A 115 13.91 0.43 4.61
CA THR A 115 13.44 0.15 3.23
C THR A 115 12.20 0.96 2.83
N ILE A 116 11.61 1.69 3.80
CA ILE A 116 10.51 2.63 3.59
C ILE A 116 10.80 3.94 4.35
N ASP A 117 10.37 5.04 3.76
CA ASP A 117 10.63 6.41 4.24
C ASP A 117 9.33 7.13 4.64
N PHE A 118 8.19 6.63 4.16
CA PHE A 118 6.87 7.15 4.50
C PHE A 118 5.82 6.03 4.57
N ILE A 119 4.87 6.13 5.50
CA ILE A 119 3.74 5.18 5.60
C ILE A 119 2.41 5.92 5.55
N ALA A 120 1.54 5.58 4.61
CA ALA A 120 0.13 5.93 4.67
C ALA A 120 -0.70 4.70 5.06
N MET A 121 -1.48 4.82 6.12
CA MET A 121 -2.40 3.77 6.56
C MET A 121 -3.85 4.19 6.39
N ASP A 122 -4.62 3.35 5.71
CA ASP A 122 -6.06 3.53 5.60
C ASP A 122 -6.77 2.95 6.84
N VAL A 123 -7.20 3.85 7.73
CA VAL A 123 -8.15 3.54 8.82
C VAL A 123 -9.53 3.38 8.21
N LYS A 124 -9.98 2.13 8.10
CA LYS A 124 -11.20 1.78 7.35
C LYS A 124 -12.49 2.25 8.02
N GLY A 125 -12.44 2.55 9.32
CA GLY A 125 -13.53 3.11 10.09
C GLY A 125 -13.34 2.89 11.59
N PRO A 126 -14.39 3.15 12.38
CA PRO A 126 -14.43 2.78 13.78
C PRO A 126 -14.17 1.27 13.99
N LEU A 127 -13.49 0.88 15.08
CA LEU A 127 -12.97 -0.48 15.28
C LEU A 127 -14.08 -1.54 15.37
N GLU A 128 -15.25 -1.20 15.91
CA GLU A 128 -16.41 -2.09 15.95
C GLU A 128 -16.97 -2.40 14.56
N LYS A 129 -16.79 -1.52 13.58
CA LYS A 129 -17.22 -1.71 12.19
C LYS A 129 -16.16 -2.33 11.28
N TYR A 130 -14.94 -2.53 11.77
CA TYR A 130 -13.82 -2.94 10.90
C TYR A 130 -14.06 -4.28 10.21
N VAL A 131 -14.63 -5.27 10.93
CA VAL A 131 -14.93 -6.61 10.38
C VAL A 131 -16.02 -6.52 9.30
N GLU A 132 -17.04 -5.70 9.53
CA GLU A 132 -18.10 -5.43 8.55
C GLU A 132 -17.53 -4.78 7.29
N ILE A 133 -16.73 -3.71 7.47
CA ILE A 133 -16.14 -2.94 6.37
C ILE A 133 -15.15 -3.78 5.58
N ALA A 134 -14.28 -4.54 6.26
CA ALA A 134 -13.31 -5.42 5.61
C ALA A 134 -13.96 -6.64 4.95
N ALA A 135 -15.23 -6.94 5.27
CA ALA A 135 -15.96 -8.11 4.80
C ALA A 135 -15.16 -9.41 5.00
N GLY A 136 -14.53 -9.56 6.17
CA GLY A 136 -13.67 -10.68 6.52
C GLY A 136 -13.13 -10.60 7.94
N PRO A 137 -12.53 -11.68 8.47
CA PRO A 137 -11.94 -11.69 9.80
C PRO A 137 -10.74 -10.72 9.85
N ILE A 138 -10.72 -9.84 10.85
CA ILE A 138 -9.65 -8.86 11.07
C ILE A 138 -9.16 -8.94 12.51
N ASP A 139 -7.84 -9.00 12.66
CA ASP A 139 -7.20 -8.82 13.95
C ASP A 139 -7.09 -7.33 14.31
N LEU A 140 -7.99 -6.86 15.18
CA LEU A 140 -7.99 -5.47 15.64
C LEU A 140 -6.79 -5.14 16.54
N VAL A 141 -6.11 -6.14 17.11
CA VAL A 141 -4.87 -5.94 17.87
C VAL A 141 -3.76 -5.55 16.90
N ALA A 142 -3.63 -6.24 15.78
CA ALA A 142 -2.68 -5.91 14.72
C ALA A 142 -2.90 -4.49 14.17
N ILE A 143 -4.15 -4.09 13.90
CA ILE A 143 -4.50 -2.72 13.46
C ILE A 143 -3.99 -1.68 14.45
N LYS A 144 -4.27 -1.84 15.75
CA LYS A 144 -3.81 -0.92 16.80
C LYS A 144 -2.28 -0.91 16.93
N ALA A 145 -1.65 -2.07 16.80
CA ALA A 145 -0.20 -2.19 16.86
C ALA A 145 0.46 -1.44 15.71
N ASN A 146 -0.10 -1.49 14.51
CA ASN A 146 0.43 -0.77 13.35
C ASN A 146 0.27 0.74 13.49
N VAL A 147 -0.87 1.22 13.99
CA VAL A 147 -1.06 2.66 14.31
C VAL A 147 0.01 3.16 15.27
N ARG A 148 0.28 2.41 16.35
CA ARG A 148 1.34 2.76 17.32
C ARG A 148 2.73 2.72 16.68
N LEU A 149 3.03 1.66 15.94
CA LEU A 149 4.28 1.52 15.20
C LEU A 149 4.53 2.74 14.31
N MET A 150 3.55 3.18 13.53
CA MET A 150 3.69 4.35 12.66
C MET A 150 3.98 5.62 13.45
N ILE A 151 3.25 5.87 14.53
CA ILE A 151 3.47 7.05 15.40
C ILE A 151 4.87 7.03 16.02
N ASP A 152 5.31 5.86 16.49
CA ASP A 152 6.58 5.70 17.22
C ASP A 152 7.79 5.53 16.28
N SER A 153 7.58 5.26 14.99
CA SER A 153 8.63 4.95 14.01
C SER A 153 9.60 6.10 13.75
N GLY A 154 9.16 7.35 13.94
CA GLY A 154 9.92 8.54 13.59
C GLY A 154 10.00 8.86 12.09
N ILE A 155 9.42 8.03 11.21
CA ILE A 155 9.32 8.33 9.78
C ILE A 155 8.02 9.06 9.45
N GLY A 156 7.97 9.70 8.28
CA GLY A 156 6.78 10.41 7.82
C GLY A 156 5.58 9.47 7.74
N HIS A 157 4.42 9.91 8.23
CA HIS A 157 3.23 9.07 8.20
C HIS A 157 1.95 9.86 8.02
N GLU A 158 0.93 9.17 7.49
CA GLU A 158 -0.42 9.70 7.28
C GLU A 158 -1.46 8.62 7.62
N PHE A 159 -2.54 9.02 8.29
CA PHE A 159 -3.74 8.19 8.44
C PHE A 159 -4.84 8.72 7.53
N ARG A 160 -5.38 7.84 6.69
CA ARG A 160 -6.45 8.16 5.73
C ARG A 160 -7.72 7.42 6.08
N THR A 161 -8.87 7.98 5.74
CA THR A 161 -10.15 7.27 5.86
C THR A 161 -11.05 7.62 4.69
N THR A 162 -11.80 6.63 4.21
CA THR A 162 -12.76 6.82 3.12
C THR A 162 -14.15 7.06 3.71
N ILE A 163 -14.70 8.25 3.47
CA ILE A 163 -16.07 8.55 3.84
C ILE A 163 -16.99 7.99 2.76
N VAL A 164 -17.77 6.97 3.10
CA VAL A 164 -18.81 6.41 2.25
C VAL A 164 -20.18 6.89 2.73
N ARG A 165 -21.06 7.24 1.79
CA ARG A 165 -22.46 7.50 2.11
C ARG A 165 -23.13 6.17 2.45
N ASP A 166 -23.99 6.14 3.46
CA ASP A 166 -24.78 4.95 3.80
C ASP A 166 -25.45 4.39 2.53
N ARG A 167 -25.22 3.11 2.24
CA ARG A 167 -26.06 2.39 1.29
C ARG A 167 -27.42 2.26 1.96
N GLN A 168 -28.47 2.84 1.38
CA GLN A 168 -29.82 2.50 1.81
C GLN A 168 -30.00 0.99 1.67
N PRO A 169 -30.61 0.30 2.66
CA PRO A 169 -30.87 -1.12 2.55
C PRO A 169 -31.87 -1.35 1.41
N GLY A 170 -31.40 -1.96 0.31
CA GLY A 170 -32.26 -2.34 -0.84
C GLY A 170 -31.73 -2.08 -2.25
N GLY A 171 -30.42 -1.86 -2.45
CA GLY A 171 -29.81 -1.69 -3.77
C GLY A 171 -28.83 -2.81 -4.12
#